data_AF-W8YK43-F1
#
_entry.id   AF-W8YK43-F1
#
_cell.length_a   1.000
_cell.length_b   1.000
_cell.length_c   1.000
_cell.angle_alpha   90.00
_cell.angle_beta   90.00
_cell.angle_gamma   90.00
#
_symmetry.space_group_name_H-M   'P 1'
#
loop_
_entity.id
_entity.type
_entity.pdbx_description
1 polymer ?
#
loop_
_entity_poly.entity_id
_entity_poly.type
_entity_poly.pdbx_seq_one_letter_code
_entity_poly.pdbx_strand_id
1 'polypeptide(L)'
;MENDIKKLDSFKGHLHTSSHTLLNCLLLEEELLMTLTKLYSYANLKESTDRTNPSIQANSSKIFALWTKVHTALSFIHNEILIFGEGTIEKYLTEETKLEPFRKSLLEILQKRQHTLHPLQ
;
A
#
# COMPACT_ATOMS: atom_id res chain seq x y z
N MET A 1 -8.26 -0.58 11.39
CA MET A 1 -8.08 0.40 10.29
C MET A 1 -7.56 1.75 10.74
N GLU A 2 -8.30 2.61 11.46
CA GLU A 2 -7.76 3.95 11.78
C GLU A 2 -6.47 3.91 12.62
N ASN A 3 -6.38 2.98 13.58
CA ASN A 3 -5.17 2.76 14.35
C ASN A 3 -4.02 2.23 13.49
N ASP A 4 -4.32 1.40 12.49
CA ASP A 4 -3.32 0.83 11.59
C ASP A 4 -2.78 1.88 10.61
N ILE A 5 -3.65 2.79 10.15
CA ILE A 5 -3.22 3.98 9.40
C ILE A 5 -2.27 4.85 10.24
N LYS A 6 -2.54 5.04 11.53
CA LYS A 6 -1.61 5.78 12.42
C LYS A 6 -0.28 5.08 12.61
N LYS A 7 -0.25 3.74 12.62
CA LYS A 7 1.01 2.99 12.70
C LYS A 7 1.90 3.23 11.48
N LEU A 8 1.33 3.49 10.30
CA LEU A 8 2.10 3.81 9.09
C LEU A 8 3.02 5.03 9.27
N ASP A 9 2.60 6.02 10.05
CA ASP A 9 3.41 7.23 10.32
C ASP A 9 4.76 6.88 10.97
N SER A 10 4.84 5.79 11.74
CA SER A 10 6.09 5.35 12.37
C SER A 10 7.10 4.75 11.37
N PHE A 11 6.64 4.30 10.20
CA PHE A 11 7.48 3.73 9.15
C PHE A 11 7.98 4.78 8.16
N LYS A 12 7.27 5.90 8.04
CA LYS A 12 7.59 6.97 7.08
C LYS A 12 8.96 7.57 7.38
N GLY A 13 9.82 7.60 6.38
CA GLY A 13 11.20 8.03 6.45
C GLY A 13 12.15 6.98 7.02
N HIS A 14 11.66 5.79 7.39
CA HIS A 14 12.44 4.78 8.10
C HIS A 14 12.53 3.44 7.35
N LEU A 15 11.94 3.31 6.16
CA LEU A 15 11.94 2.02 5.43
C LEU A 15 13.34 1.53 5.04
N HIS A 16 14.31 2.44 4.92
CA HIS A 16 15.71 2.15 4.60
C HIS A 16 16.57 1.80 5.82
N THR A 17 15.99 1.79 7.03
CA THR A 17 16.74 1.54 8.27
C THR A 17 17.07 0.06 8.47
N SER A 18 16.18 -0.85 8.06
CA SER A 18 16.41 -2.30 8.11
C SER A 18 15.41 -3.06 7.24
N SER A 19 15.81 -4.27 6.83
CA SER A 19 14.92 -5.24 6.15
C SER A 19 13.69 -5.60 6.99
N HIS A 20 13.84 -5.65 8.32
CA HIS A 20 12.75 -5.90 9.25
C HIS A 20 11.74 -4.74 9.31
N THR A 21 12.21 -3.50 9.29
CA THR A 21 11.35 -2.31 9.20
C THR A 21 10.53 -2.33 7.92
N LEU A 22 11.16 -2.62 6.78
CA LEU A 22 10.47 -2.77 5.51
C LEU A 22 9.41 -3.88 5.56
N LEU A 23 9.78 -5.07 6.04
CA LEU A 23 8.87 -6.20 6.15
C LEU A 23 7.62 -5.85 6.98
N ASN A 24 7.81 -5.26 8.17
CA ASN A 24 6.71 -4.90 9.04
C ASN A 24 5.78 -3.86 8.40
N CYS A 25 6.34 -2.94 7.60
CA CYS A 25 5.54 -1.98 6.85
C CYS A 25 4.71 -2.66 5.74
N LEU A 26 5.32 -3.57 4.97
CA LEU A 26 4.64 -4.30 3.89
C LEU A 26 3.54 -5.24 4.42
N LEU A 27 3.76 -5.88 5.57
CA LEU A 27 2.73 -6.69 6.25
C LEU A 27 1.54 -5.83 6.69
N LEU A 28 1.79 -4.64 7.22
CA LEU A 28 0.74 -3.70 7.62
C LEU A 28 -0.02 -3.16 6.40
N GLU A 29 0.68 -2.87 5.30
CA GLU A 29 0.07 -2.54 4.01
C GLU A 29 -0.88 -3.65 3.54
N GLU A 30 -0.42 -4.91 3.54
CA GLU A 30 -1.23 -6.06 3.13
C GLU A 30 -2.49 -6.22 4.00
N GLU A 31 -2.36 -6.11 5.32
CA GLU A 31 -3.49 -6.20 6.26
C GLU A 31 -4.54 -5.11 5.99
N LEU A 32 -4.09 -3.87 5.77
CA LEU A 32 -4.93 -2.73 5.44
C LEU A 32 -5.67 -2.94 4.12
N LEU A 33 -4.94 -3.34 3.07
CA LEU A 33 -5.52 -3.57 1.75
C LEU A 33 -6.50 -4.75 1.77
N MET A 34 -6.18 -5.86 2.46
CA MET A 34 -7.08 -7.01 2.58
C MET A 34 -8.41 -6.62 3.25
N THR A 35 -8.35 -5.82 4.31
CA THR A 35 -9.54 -5.32 5.02
C THR A 35 -10.34 -4.38 4.13
N LEU A 36 -9.66 -3.47 3.44
CA LEU A 36 -10.28 -2.50 2.54
C LEU A 36 -10.98 -3.18 1.36
N THR A 37 -10.36 -4.18 0.73
CA THR A 37 -10.96 -4.96 -0.37
C THR A 37 -12.25 -5.64 0.09
N LYS A 38 -12.27 -6.27 1.28
CA LYS A 38 -13.50 -6.90 1.82
C LYS A 38 -14.63 -5.89 2.00
N LEU A 39 -14.34 -4.71 2.56
CA LEU A 39 -15.33 -3.64 2.74
C LEU A 39 -15.85 -3.13 1.39
N TYR A 40 -14.94 -2.91 0.43
CA TYR A 40 -15.30 -2.45 -0.91
C TYR A 40 -16.16 -3.47 -1.65
N SER A 41 -15.81 -4.76 -1.62
CA SER A 41 -16.62 -5.83 -2.20
C SER A 41 -18.03 -5.89 -1.59
N TYR A 42 -18.14 -5.76 -0.27
CA TYR A 42 -19.43 -5.74 0.41
C TYR A 42 -20.28 -4.52 0.02
N ALA A 43 -19.67 -3.33 -0.08
CA ALA A 43 -20.34 -2.11 -0.53
C ALA A 43 -20.92 -2.27 -1.93
N ASN A 44 -20.09 -2.76 -2.87
CA ASN A 44 -20.48 -2.93 -4.26
C ASN A 44 -21.63 -3.93 -4.42
N LEU A 45 -21.60 -5.06 -3.69
CA LEU A 45 -22.68 -6.05 -3.72
C LEU A 45 -24.00 -5.48 -3.17
N LYS A 46 -23.93 -4.66 -2.12
CA LYS A 46 -25.09 -3.95 -1.57
C LYS A 46 -25.63 -2.93 -2.56
N GLU A 47 -24.75 -2.15 -3.17
CA GLU A 47 -25.11 -1.15 -4.17
C GLU A 47 -25.79 -1.78 -5.39
N SER A 48 -25.30 -2.93 -5.88
CA SER A 48 -25.92 -3.62 -7.01
C SER A 48 -27.35 -4.12 -6.74
N THR A 49 -27.74 -4.24 -5.46
CA THR A 49 -29.06 -4.77 -5.08
C THR A 49 -30.15 -3.69 -5.11
N ASP A 50 -29.85 -2.46 -4.68
CA ASP A 50 -30.76 -1.32 -4.75
C ASP A 50 -29.99 0.01 -4.74
N ARG A 51 -29.73 0.53 -5.94
CA ARG A 51 -28.97 1.78 -6.14
C ARG A 51 -29.76 3.04 -5.77
N THR A 52 -31.08 2.93 -5.55
CA THR A 52 -31.93 4.08 -5.24
C THR A 52 -32.05 4.35 -3.73
N ASN A 53 -31.56 3.43 -2.90
CA ASN A 53 -31.61 3.55 -1.45
C ASN A 53 -30.55 4.56 -0.92
N PRO A 54 -30.97 5.65 -0.25
CA PRO A 54 -30.05 6.68 0.25
C PRO A 54 -29.04 6.15 1.28
N SER A 55 -29.40 5.14 2.08
CA SER A 55 -28.49 4.52 3.05
C SER A 55 -27.41 3.69 2.38
N ILE A 56 -27.72 3.05 1.25
CA ILE A 56 -26.75 2.30 0.45
C ILE A 56 -25.77 3.27 -0.20
N GLN A 57 -26.26 4.35 -0.82
CA GLN A 57 -25.41 5.39 -1.39
C GLN A 57 -24.49 6.02 -0.34
N ALA A 58 -25.01 6.39 0.84
CA ALA A 58 -24.20 6.96 1.92
C ALA A 58 -23.11 6.01 2.41
N ASN A 59 -23.37 4.70 2.46
CA ASN A 59 -22.38 3.69 2.83
C ASN A 59 -21.31 3.51 1.74
N SER A 60 -21.69 3.48 0.46
CA SER A 60 -20.74 3.45 -0.66
C SER A 60 -19.80 4.67 -0.62
N SER A 61 -20.33 5.88 -0.40
CA SER A 61 -19.51 7.09 -0.30
C SER A 61 -18.51 7.04 0.87
N LYS A 62 -18.92 6.52 2.03
CA LYS A 62 -18.02 6.35 3.19
C LYS A 62 -16.89 5.37 2.90
N ILE A 63 -17.20 4.26 2.22
CA ILE A 63 -16.21 3.23 1.88
C ILE A 63 -15.24 3.76 0.81
N PHE A 64 -15.73 4.54 -0.16
CA PHE A 64 -14.86 5.23 -1.11
C PHE A 64 -13.94 6.26 -0.44
N ALA A 65 -14.47 7.06 0.49
CA ALA A 65 -13.64 8.00 1.26
C ALA A 65 -12.54 7.28 2.07
N LEU A 66 -12.88 6.13 2.65
CA LEU A 66 -11.93 5.29 3.36
C LEU A 66 -10.87 4.71 2.42
N TRP A 67 -11.27 4.28 1.22
CA TRP A 67 -10.36 3.80 0.17
C TRP A 67 -9.32 4.87 -0.17
N THR A 68 -9.78 6.09 -0.49
CA THR A 68 -8.88 7.22 -0.77
C THR A 68 -7.94 7.51 0.40
N LYS A 69 -8.44 7.52 1.64
CA LYS A 69 -7.63 7.76 2.84
C LYS A 69 -6.51 6.72 3.00
N VAL A 70 -6.82 5.44 2.84
CA VAL A 70 -5.83 4.35 2.95
C VAL A 70 -4.78 4.45 1.85
N HIS A 71 -5.20 4.58 0.58
CA HIS A 71 -4.25 4.69 -0.53
C HIS A 71 -3.34 5.92 -0.41
N THR A 72 -3.88 7.04 0.08
CA THR A 72 -3.09 8.24 0.35
C THR A 72 -2.05 7.96 1.43
N ALA A 73 -2.45 7.30 2.53
CA ALA A 73 -1.54 6.96 3.63
C ALA A 73 -0.47 5.94 3.22
N LEU A 74 -0.73 5.05 2.27
CA LEU A 74 0.25 4.07 1.77
C LEU A 74 1.20 4.63 0.70
N SER A 75 0.85 5.76 0.06
CA SER A 75 1.60 6.29 -1.09
C SER A 75 3.09 6.57 -0.83
N PHE A 76 3.48 6.85 0.42
CA PHE A 76 4.89 7.08 0.77
C PHE A 76 5.75 5.83 0.60
N ILE A 77 5.18 4.63 0.78
CA ILE A 77 5.92 3.36 0.72
C ILE A 77 6.59 3.23 -0.65
N HIS A 78 5.80 3.44 -1.71
CA HIS A 78 6.29 3.41 -3.08
C HIS A 78 7.39 4.47 -3.32
N ASN A 79 7.14 5.71 -2.90
CA ASN A 79 8.08 6.82 -3.10
C ASN A 79 9.40 6.61 -2.37
N GLU A 80 9.37 6.06 -1.14
CA GLU A 80 10.56 5.76 -0.38
C GLU A 80 11.36 4.61 -0.98
N ILE A 81 10.70 3.54 -1.41
CA ILE A 81 11.40 2.44 -2.10
C ILE A 81 12.04 2.93 -3.41
N LEU A 82 11.37 3.84 -4.15
CA LEU A 82 11.92 4.44 -5.36
C LEU A 82 13.21 5.23 -5.13
N ILE A 83 13.49 5.73 -3.93
CA ILE A 83 14.74 6.44 -3.62
C ILE A 83 15.81 5.55 -2.99
N PHE A 84 15.53 4.25 -2.75
CA PHE A 84 16.54 3.34 -2.25
C PHE A 84 17.71 3.21 -3.22
N GLY A 85 18.93 3.18 -2.68
CA GLY A 85 20.14 2.94 -3.45
C GLY A 85 20.08 1.59 -4.19
N GLU A 86 20.76 1.52 -5.33
CA GLU A 86 20.91 0.28 -6.11
C GLU A 86 21.45 -0.85 -5.21
N GLY A 87 20.88 -2.05 -5.32
CA GLY A 87 21.27 -3.21 -4.51
C GLY A 87 20.63 -3.27 -3.10
N THR A 88 19.93 -2.24 -2.64
CA THR A 88 19.35 -2.22 -1.28
C THR A 88 18.25 -3.28 -1.11
N ILE A 89 17.35 -3.39 -2.09
CA ILE A 89 16.24 -4.36 -2.05
C ILE A 89 16.76 -5.77 -2.18
N GLU A 90 17.74 -6.01 -3.05
CA GLU A 90 18.42 -7.28 -3.24
C GLU A 90 19.07 -7.73 -1.93
N LYS A 91 19.78 -6.81 -1.25
CA LYS A 91 20.35 -7.06 0.07
C LYS A 91 19.26 -7.44 1.08
N TYR A 92 18.16 -6.69 1.16
CA TYR A 92 17.08 -6.99 2.11
C TYR A 92 16.40 -8.33 1.85
N LEU A 93 16.20 -8.71 0.59
CA LEU A 93 15.69 -10.02 0.20
C LEU A 93 16.62 -11.16 0.65
N THR A 94 17.94 -10.93 0.66
CA THR A 94 18.90 -11.92 1.18
C THR A 94 18.95 -11.96 2.72
N GLU A 95 18.76 -10.82 3.39
CA GLU A 95 18.83 -10.73 4.85
C GLU A 95 17.54 -11.21 5.54
N GLU A 96 16.38 -10.99 4.93
CA GLU A 96 15.08 -11.33 5.49
C GLU A 96 14.27 -12.16 4.50
N THR A 97 14.35 -13.47 4.63
CA THR A 97 13.64 -14.44 3.78
C THR A 97 12.12 -14.25 3.77
N LYS A 98 11.54 -13.64 4.81
CA LYS A 98 10.11 -13.31 4.85
C LYS A 98 9.70 -12.21 3.88
N LEU A 99 10.66 -11.51 3.26
CA LEU A 99 10.39 -10.57 2.17
C LEU A 99 10.16 -11.25 0.82
N GLU A 100 10.47 -12.54 0.67
CA GLU A 100 10.31 -13.26 -0.60
C GLU A 100 8.90 -13.16 -1.22
N PRO A 101 7.78 -13.28 -0.47
CA PRO A 101 6.45 -13.07 -1.02
C PRO A 101 6.25 -11.69 -1.66
N PHE A 102 6.98 -10.67 -1.18
CA PHE A 102 6.91 -9.30 -1.65
C PHE A 102 7.91 -9.00 -2.78
N ARG A 103 8.84 -9.92 -3.09
CA ARG A 103 9.89 -9.74 -4.12
C ARG A 103 9.34 -9.17 -5.41
N LYS A 104 8.27 -9.76 -5.94
CA LYS A 104 7.65 -9.31 -7.20
C LYS A 104 7.19 -7.85 -7.12
N SER A 105 6.46 -7.49 -6.06
CA SER A 105 5.97 -6.13 -5.85
C SER A 105 7.14 -5.13 -5.74
N LEU A 106 8.15 -5.46 -4.93
CA LEU A 106 9.35 -4.62 -4.77
C LEU A 106 10.08 -4.41 -6.11
N LEU A 107 10.27 -5.46 -6.90
CA LEU A 107 10.91 -5.36 -8.21
C LEU A 107 10.08 -4.53 -9.21
N GLU A 108 8.75 -4.64 -9.19
CA GLU A 108 7.86 -3.81 -10.02
C GLU A 108 7.97 -2.32 -9.65
N ILE A 109 8.15 -2.00 -8.37
CA ILE A 109 8.41 -0.62 -7.93
C ILE A 109 9.73 -0.13 -8.50
N LEU A 110 10.79 -0.93 -8.43
CA LEU A 110 12.10 -0.57 -8.98
C LEU A 110 12.09 -0.45 -10.51
N GLN A 111 11.33 -1.28 -11.23
CA GLN A 111 11.19 -1.15 -12.68
C GLN A 111 10.51 0.17 -13.07
N LYS A 112 9.50 0.61 -12.31
CA LYS A 112 8.86 1.91 -12.55
C LYS A 112 9.84 3.08 -12.42
N ARG A 113 10.88 2.97 -11.58
CA ARG A 113 11.97 3.95 -11.49
C ARG A 113 12.63 4.22 -12.85
N GLN A 114 12.88 3.18 -13.65
CA GLN A 114 13.50 3.33 -14.97
C GLN A 114 12.61 4.14 -15.93
N HIS A 115 11.29 4.06 -15.77
CA HIS A 115 10.31 4.77 -16.60
C HIS A 115 9.99 6.19 -16.10
N THR A 116 10.08 6.47 -14.80
CA THR A 116 9.84 7.81 -14.23
C THR A 116 11.07 8.73 -14.25
N LEU A 117 12.29 8.17 -14.40
CA LEU A 117 13.54 8.94 -14.53
C LEU A 117 13.91 9.31 -15.97
N HIS A 118 12.97 9.27 -16.92
CA HIS A 118 13.13 9.98 -18.20
C HIS A 118 12.42 11.35 -18.12
N PRO A 119 13.07 12.41 -17.62
CA PRO A 119 12.74 13.73 -18.10
C PRO A 119 13.12 13.80 -19.58
N LEU A 120 12.21 14.37 -20.35
CA LEU A 120 12.35 14.77 -21.75
C LEU A 120 13.80 15.17 -22.11
N GLN A 121 14.29 14.61 -23.23
CA GLN A 121 15.37 15.23 -24.00
C GLN A 121 15.01 16.67 -24.38
#